data_AF-A0A9P9ZD42-F1
#
_entry.id   AF-A0A9P9ZD42-F1
#
_cell.length_a   1.000
_cell.length_b   1.000
_cell.length_c   1.000
_cell.angle_alpha   90.00
_cell.angle_beta   90.00
_cell.angle_gamma   90.00
#
_symmetry.space_group_name_H-M   'P 1'
#
loop_
_entity.id
_entity.type
_entity.pdbx_description
1 polymer ?
#
loop_
_entity_poly.entity_id
_entity_poly.type
_entity_poly.pdbx_seq_one_letter_code
_entity_poly.pdbx_strand_id
1 'polypeptide(L)'
;MASQHIQVATSPSKDAILEALVENVRACNARLPPGRDKMVFGACELEVEMPVLLNRPDAPLPCREPAAEFETDMADRPSSEDLDLCRPDECLRPVICVLNQSFEPHLDCLHRAFHTRHLTVQNPDSLPLLHRVTQLRILPDRDSTSDPINMRPVSLRTPLDLTTRLPQLRELDCPWLWERLPVAFTSKALRIISRVWPGPWRDDRAEFARAVRHAMPLLPSSLAKVRLWFWRPSSHGDEMDQAAQMPDLVGSSSTNEEFEDMDPVSLGLRDLGSRLEELDVRALITPDLFPSGGLSWPHMRHLKVEFHPCAPDGRWYFSGPRGEDPHPTGFAITQREKEHYPPPPGQEDDDDDDGDDDDDDNDEKTHELMSHEEEEYSGDAPDIYDLRSPDMFRLRPIAERINPLLLAFASSLQRGQKMPALRDAELFTWLTWRPSKERAGEYEGSDDVPPTSYEDETVMFRWGVGEDWRPEKRVIKAFEHLVGGDGDGEKNMEWKAFEFVEEREQDPEDYI
;
A
#
# COMPACT_ATOMS: atom_id res chain seq x y z
N MET A 1 -9.35 -27.95 21.72
CA MET A 1 -8.01 -27.92 21.10
C MET A 1 -7.35 -26.67 21.62
N ALA A 2 -6.21 -26.79 22.29
CA ALA A 2 -5.51 -25.65 22.87
C ALA A 2 -4.90 -24.82 21.74
N SER A 3 -5.19 -23.52 21.71
CA SER A 3 -4.52 -22.56 20.83
C SER A 3 -3.01 -22.66 21.10
N GLN A 4 -2.22 -23.04 20.11
CA GLN A 4 -0.77 -22.97 20.21
C GLN A 4 -0.40 -21.49 20.06
N HIS A 5 -0.31 -20.78 21.19
CA HIS A 5 0.19 -19.40 21.20
C HIS A 5 1.67 -19.42 20.82
N ILE A 6 2.00 -18.89 19.64
CA ILE A 6 3.38 -18.67 19.22
C ILE A 6 4.01 -17.67 20.18
N GLN A 7 5.17 -18.01 20.72
CA GLN A 7 5.86 -17.15 21.68
C GLN A 7 6.53 -15.99 20.96
N VAL A 8 6.03 -14.79 21.23
CA VAL A 8 6.61 -13.54 20.79
C VAL A 8 7.79 -13.15 21.70
N ALA A 9 8.88 -12.60 21.14
CA ALA A 9 10.08 -12.22 21.91
C ALA A 9 9.78 -11.20 23.02
N THR A 10 8.86 -10.30 22.73
CA THR A 10 8.36 -9.25 23.60
C THR A 10 6.93 -8.97 23.17
N SER A 11 5.94 -9.39 23.94
CA SER A 11 4.60 -8.80 23.80
C SER A 11 4.79 -7.29 24.00
N PRO A 12 4.37 -6.40 23.08
CA PRO A 12 4.49 -4.97 23.29
C PRO A 12 3.51 -4.56 24.40
N SER A 13 3.82 -4.87 25.66
CA SER A 13 2.94 -4.47 26.75
C SER A 13 2.95 -2.94 26.82
N LYS A 14 1.79 -2.36 27.09
CA LYS A 14 1.62 -0.94 27.41
C LYS A 14 2.67 -0.45 28.42
N ASP A 15 2.99 -1.30 29.40
CA ASP A 15 3.99 -1.03 30.43
C ASP A 15 5.41 -1.03 29.85
N ALA A 16 5.75 -1.92 28.92
CA ALA A 16 7.07 -1.95 28.27
C ALA A 16 7.31 -0.72 27.36
N ILE A 17 6.27 -0.29 26.63
CA ILE A 17 6.33 0.93 25.81
C ILE A 17 6.49 2.17 26.72
N LEU A 18 5.76 2.21 27.83
CA LEU A 18 5.82 3.31 28.81
C LEU A 18 7.12 3.29 29.62
N GLU A 19 7.67 2.12 29.96
CA GLU A 19 8.94 1.96 30.67
C GLU A 19 10.13 2.33 29.77
N ALA A 20 10.12 1.90 28.51
CA ALA A 20 11.12 2.33 27.51
C ALA A 20 11.11 3.87 27.35
N LEU A 21 9.93 4.47 27.36
CA LEU A 21 9.74 5.94 27.34
C LEU A 21 10.35 6.62 28.58
N VAL A 22 10.14 6.05 29.77
CA VAL A 22 10.68 6.59 31.03
C VAL A 22 12.20 6.40 31.14
N GLU A 23 12.73 5.29 30.64
CA GLU A 23 14.16 4.96 30.74
C GLU A 23 15.02 5.78 29.78
N ASN A 24 14.57 5.97 28.54
CA ASN A 24 15.24 6.83 27.56
C ASN A 24 15.37 8.29 28.04
N VAL A 25 14.35 8.81 28.71
CA VAL A 25 14.37 10.15 29.33
C VAL A 25 15.38 10.26 30.46
N ARG A 26 15.45 9.23 31.30
CA ARG A 26 16.41 9.17 32.41
C ARG A 26 17.85 9.12 31.86
N ALA A 27 18.09 8.32 30.84
CA ALA A 27 19.40 8.19 30.20
C ALA A 27 19.87 9.50 29.53
N CYS A 28 18.98 10.18 28.80
CA CYS A 28 19.30 11.47 28.17
C CYS A 28 19.55 12.59 29.19
N ASN A 29 18.72 12.68 30.24
CA ASN A 29 18.91 13.69 31.29
C ASN A 29 20.17 13.45 32.14
N ALA A 30 20.59 12.20 32.31
CA ALA A 30 21.84 11.86 33.01
C ALA A 30 23.10 12.31 32.25
N ARG A 31 22.99 12.56 30.95
CA ARG A 31 24.11 13.01 30.09
C ARG A 31 24.23 14.54 29.98
N LEU A 32 23.32 15.31 30.61
CA LEU A 32 23.33 16.77 30.53
C LEU A 32 24.33 17.41 31.52
N PRO A 33 25.09 18.44 31.12
CA PRO A 33 25.94 19.20 32.02
C PRO A 33 25.12 19.94 33.10
N PRO A 34 25.68 20.16 34.32
CA PRO A 34 25.01 20.90 35.38
C PRO A 34 24.63 22.33 34.93
N GLY A 35 23.36 22.70 35.08
CA GLY A 35 22.87 24.06 34.81
C GLY A 35 22.12 24.24 33.47
N ARG A 36 21.93 23.19 32.68
CA ARG A 36 20.91 23.18 31.61
C ARG A 36 19.56 22.74 32.16
N ASP A 37 18.48 23.29 31.61
CA ASP A 37 17.14 22.76 31.83
C ASP A 37 17.11 21.27 31.47
N LYS A 38 16.42 20.46 32.29
CA LYS A 38 16.16 19.05 31.95
C LYS A 38 15.53 19.01 30.56
N MET A 39 15.88 18.04 29.72
CA MET A 39 15.10 17.78 28.52
C MET A 39 13.67 17.48 28.97
N VAL A 40 12.78 18.37 28.56
CA VAL A 40 11.32 18.21 28.61
C VAL A 40 10.89 18.12 27.16
N PHE A 41 10.06 17.13 26.86
CA PHE A 41 9.81 16.66 25.51
C PHE A 41 9.11 17.70 24.61
N GLY A 42 9.88 18.39 23.77
CA GLY A 42 9.32 19.00 22.56
C GLY A 42 9.04 17.90 21.54
N ALA A 43 7.76 17.60 21.28
CA ALA A 43 7.28 16.55 20.35
C ALA A 43 7.93 15.17 20.57
N CYS A 44 7.28 14.30 21.37
CA CYS A 44 7.65 12.89 21.40
C CYS A 44 7.16 12.20 20.12
N GLU A 45 8.10 11.76 19.30
CA GLU A 45 7.92 10.57 18.46
C GLU A 45 7.94 9.36 19.39
N LEU A 46 6.81 8.65 19.45
CA LEU A 46 6.73 7.37 20.17
C LEU A 46 6.84 6.28 19.12
N GLU A 47 8.00 5.65 19.03
CA GLU A 47 8.21 4.48 18.17
C GLU A 47 7.63 3.25 18.86
N VAL A 48 6.65 2.61 18.21
CA VAL A 48 6.13 1.30 18.61
C VAL A 48 6.60 0.28 17.59
N GLU A 49 7.50 -0.59 18.03
CA GLU A 49 8.00 -1.71 17.23
C GLU A 49 7.02 -2.88 17.26
N MET A 50 6.81 -3.48 16.09
CA MET A 50 6.03 -4.71 16.00
C MET A 50 6.82 -5.90 16.56
N PRO A 51 6.14 -6.83 17.25
CA PRO A 51 6.80 -7.96 17.89
C PRO A 51 7.47 -8.92 16.90
N VAL A 52 8.70 -9.34 17.22
CA VAL A 52 9.41 -10.40 16.49
C VAL A 52 8.91 -11.78 16.93
N LEU A 53 8.65 -12.66 15.95
CA LEU A 53 8.28 -14.05 16.20
C LEU A 53 9.54 -14.90 16.39
N LEU A 54 9.62 -15.65 17.50
CA LEU A 54 10.79 -16.46 17.82
C LEU A 54 10.67 -17.90 17.28
N ASN A 55 11.65 -18.32 16.48
CA ASN A 55 11.80 -19.72 16.06
C ASN A 55 12.74 -20.47 17.03
N ARG A 56 12.19 -21.09 18.08
CA ARG A 56 13.03 -21.76 19.09
C ARG A 56 13.31 -23.22 18.70
N PRO A 57 14.53 -23.77 18.94
CA PRO A 57 14.84 -25.16 18.62
C PRO A 57 13.94 -26.21 19.29
N ASP A 58 13.35 -25.87 20.45
CA ASP A 58 12.45 -26.72 21.23
C ASP A 58 10.96 -26.57 20.84
N ALA A 59 10.64 -25.59 20.01
CA ALA A 59 9.32 -25.33 19.45
C ALA A 59 9.47 -24.67 18.06
N PRO A 60 9.92 -25.43 17.05
CA PRO A 60 10.17 -24.88 15.73
C PRO A 60 8.85 -24.39 15.13
N LEU A 61 8.91 -23.27 14.42
CA LEU A 61 7.77 -22.76 13.70
C LEU A 61 7.48 -23.64 12.47
N PRO A 62 6.22 -23.71 12.01
CA PRO A 62 5.89 -24.31 10.72
C PRO A 62 6.49 -23.49 9.56
N CYS A 63 6.64 -24.09 8.37
CA CYS A 63 7.20 -23.40 7.21
C CYS A 63 6.24 -22.32 6.67
N ARG A 64 4.93 -22.61 6.63
CA ARG A 64 3.88 -21.59 6.43
C ARG A 64 3.34 -21.04 7.74
N GLU A 65 2.82 -19.81 7.72
CA GLU A 65 2.12 -19.23 8.88
C GLU A 65 0.95 -20.12 9.28
N PRO A 66 0.89 -20.62 10.53
CA PRO A 66 -0.14 -21.57 10.93
C PRO A 66 -1.50 -20.90 10.96
N ALA A 67 -2.50 -21.76 10.89
CA ALA A 67 -3.91 -21.48 11.08
C ALA A 67 -4.24 -20.46 12.18
N ALA A 68 -3.61 -20.65 13.35
CA ALA A 68 -3.88 -19.88 14.55
C ALA A 68 -3.60 -18.39 14.29
N GLU A 69 -4.54 -17.54 14.70
CA GLU A 69 -4.32 -16.09 14.67
C GLU A 69 -3.06 -15.75 15.48
N PHE A 70 -2.22 -14.89 14.93
CA PHE A 70 -1.14 -14.30 15.71
C PHE A 70 -1.78 -13.31 16.68
N GLU A 71 -2.16 -13.82 17.84
CA GLU A 71 -2.75 -13.04 18.93
C GLU A 71 -1.64 -12.30 19.68
N THR A 72 -1.52 -11.00 19.44
CA THR A 72 -0.85 -10.08 20.36
C THR A 72 -1.91 -9.40 21.21
N ASP A 73 -2.20 -9.98 22.37
CA ASP A 73 -3.17 -9.44 23.31
C ASP A 73 -2.61 -8.18 23.98
N MET A 74 -3.09 -7.02 23.52
CA MET A 74 -2.80 -5.71 24.10
C MET A 74 -3.84 -5.29 25.15
N ALA A 75 -4.90 -6.07 25.34
CA ALA A 75 -6.18 -5.57 25.84
C ALA A 75 -6.38 -5.62 27.37
N ASP A 76 -5.52 -6.31 28.14
CA ASP A 76 -5.89 -6.72 29.50
C ASP A 76 -5.10 -6.08 30.66
N ARG A 77 -4.79 -4.77 30.58
CA ARG A 77 -4.26 -4.04 31.77
C ARG A 77 -4.82 -2.64 32.00
N PRO A 78 -5.17 -2.29 33.26
CA PRO A 78 -5.69 -0.98 33.62
C PRO A 78 -4.72 0.14 33.25
N SER A 79 -5.26 1.31 32.92
CA SER A 79 -4.47 2.51 32.68
C SER A 79 -3.58 2.83 33.87
N SER A 80 -2.26 2.77 33.67
CA SER A 80 -1.34 3.50 34.54
C SER A 80 -1.73 4.98 34.53
N GLU A 81 -2.07 5.51 35.70
CA GLU A 81 -2.39 6.91 35.96
C GLU A 81 -1.15 7.83 35.84
N ASP A 82 0.04 7.29 35.52
CA ASP A 82 1.30 8.04 35.46
C ASP A 82 1.58 8.65 34.06
N LEU A 83 0.65 9.48 33.55
CA LEU A 83 0.91 10.35 32.38
C LEU A 83 1.24 11.80 32.76
N ASP A 84 1.73 12.02 33.98
CA ASP A 84 2.18 13.33 34.49
C ASP A 84 3.58 13.76 33.98
N LEU A 85 4.15 13.06 32.99
CA LEU A 85 5.47 13.34 32.42
C LEU A 85 5.48 14.30 31.22
N CYS A 86 4.31 14.69 30.69
CA CYS A 86 4.18 15.61 29.56
C CYS A 86 3.59 16.95 30.02
N ARG A 87 4.24 18.09 29.73
CA ARG A 87 3.72 19.40 30.15
C ARG A 87 2.34 19.65 29.53
N PRO A 88 1.36 20.26 30.24
CA PRO A 88 -0.03 20.48 29.79
C PRO A 88 -0.19 21.12 28.39
N ASP A 89 0.83 21.81 27.91
CA ASP A 89 0.90 22.57 26.66
C ASP A 89 1.53 21.82 25.46
N GLU A 90 2.09 20.63 25.65
CA GLU A 90 2.79 19.86 24.60
C GLU A 90 1.91 18.75 23.98
N CYS A 91 2.00 18.57 22.65
CA CYS A 91 1.25 17.58 21.86
C CYS A 91 2.11 16.35 21.49
N LEU A 92 1.50 15.18 21.42
CA LEU A 92 2.13 13.89 21.09
C LEU A 92 2.00 13.55 19.60
N ARG A 93 3.01 12.87 19.05
CA ARG A 93 3.08 12.42 17.65
C ARG A 93 3.54 10.95 17.59
N PRO A 94 2.68 9.97 17.93
CA PRO A 94 3.02 8.55 17.82
C PRO A 94 3.41 8.16 16.39
N VAL A 95 4.44 7.32 16.32
CA VAL A 95 4.99 6.74 15.10
C VAL A 95 4.98 5.22 15.25
N ILE A 96 4.20 4.52 14.45
CA ILE A 96 4.20 3.06 14.44
C ILE A 96 5.15 2.61 13.34
N CYS A 97 6.26 1.98 13.73
CA CYS A 97 7.26 1.47 12.82
C CYS A 97 6.99 -0.02 12.54
N VAL A 98 6.73 -0.34 11.27
CA VAL A 98 6.62 -1.73 10.83
C VAL A 98 8.01 -2.23 10.47
N LEU A 99 8.58 -3.07 11.34
CA LEU A 99 9.90 -3.68 11.18
C LEU A 99 9.86 -4.91 10.28
N ASN A 100 11.03 -5.30 9.75
CA ASN A 100 11.27 -6.62 9.18
C ASN A 100 10.97 -7.70 10.22
N GLN A 101 9.96 -8.51 9.94
CA GLN A 101 9.60 -9.69 10.71
C GLN A 101 10.38 -10.89 10.18
N SER A 102 11.67 -10.99 10.54
CA SER A 102 12.43 -12.20 10.27
C SER A 102 12.37 -13.17 11.46
N PHE A 103 12.40 -14.46 11.16
CA PHE A 103 12.36 -15.55 12.14
C PHE A 103 13.78 -16.04 12.54
N GLU A 104 14.76 -15.14 12.64
CA GLU A 104 16.21 -15.45 12.68
C GLU A 104 16.66 -16.55 13.69
N PRO A 105 17.77 -17.29 13.39
CA PRO A 105 18.98 -16.77 12.73
C PRO A 105 19.30 -17.21 11.29
N HIS A 106 18.58 -18.16 10.68
CA HIS A 106 18.87 -18.64 9.32
C HIS A 106 17.61 -18.62 8.44
N LEU A 107 17.76 -18.14 7.19
CA LEU A 107 16.73 -18.16 6.13
C LEU A 107 16.47 -19.61 5.67
N ASP A 108 16.08 -20.50 6.57
CA ASP A 108 15.95 -21.93 6.24
C ASP A 108 14.68 -22.25 5.42
N CYS A 109 13.69 -21.34 5.37
CA CYS A 109 12.46 -21.53 4.60
C CYS A 109 11.92 -20.19 4.05
N LEU A 110 11.95 -20.01 2.72
CA LEU A 110 11.47 -18.81 2.03
C LEU A 110 9.94 -18.61 2.13
N HIS A 111 9.16 -19.64 2.45
CA HIS A 111 7.72 -19.48 2.73
C HIS A 111 7.46 -18.50 3.89
N ARG A 112 8.43 -18.35 4.82
CA ARG A 112 8.34 -17.42 5.95
C ARG A 112 8.68 -15.98 5.60
N ALA A 113 9.31 -15.75 4.46
CA ALA A 113 9.70 -14.42 4.00
C ALA A 113 8.51 -13.65 3.39
N PHE A 114 7.45 -14.35 2.95
CA PHE A 114 6.30 -13.72 2.31
C PHE A 114 5.05 -13.89 3.17
N HIS A 115 4.79 -12.92 4.04
CA HIS A 115 3.61 -12.92 4.88
C HIS A 115 2.33 -12.67 4.06
N THR A 116 1.30 -13.48 4.32
CA THR A 116 -0.02 -13.35 3.69
C THR A 116 -1.08 -12.79 4.64
N ARG A 117 -0.81 -12.76 5.95
CA ARG A 117 -1.74 -12.25 6.98
C ARG A 117 -1.44 -10.80 7.33
N HIS A 118 -2.51 -10.02 7.47
CA HIS A 118 -2.45 -8.61 7.84
C HIS A 118 -2.34 -8.40 9.36
N LEU A 119 -1.59 -7.39 9.78
CA LEU A 119 -1.61 -6.85 11.14
C LEU A 119 -2.90 -6.05 11.35
N THR A 120 -3.68 -6.44 12.35
CA THR A 120 -4.98 -5.84 12.70
C THR A 120 -5.01 -5.42 14.17
N VAL A 121 -5.78 -4.38 14.46
CA VAL A 121 -6.07 -3.94 15.84
C VAL A 121 -7.28 -4.70 16.35
N GLN A 122 -7.07 -5.51 17.38
CA GLN A 122 -8.16 -6.20 18.07
C GLN A 122 -8.89 -5.25 19.01
N ASN A 123 -10.23 -5.34 19.00
CA ASN A 123 -11.12 -4.58 19.89
C ASN A 123 -10.75 -3.08 20.00
N PRO A 124 -10.78 -2.32 18.89
CA PRO A 124 -10.36 -0.91 18.88
C PRO A 124 -11.09 -0.06 19.93
N ASP A 125 -12.33 -0.43 20.28
CA ASP A 125 -13.13 0.23 21.31
C ASP A 125 -12.54 0.15 22.73
N SER A 126 -11.73 -0.87 23.01
CA SER A 126 -11.04 -1.03 24.31
C SER A 126 -9.78 -0.18 24.45
N LEU A 127 -9.25 0.37 23.34
CA LEU A 127 -8.07 1.22 23.39
C LEU A 127 -8.35 2.52 24.15
N PRO A 128 -7.41 3.05 24.94
CA PRO A 128 -7.60 4.30 25.65
C PRO A 128 -7.77 5.48 24.68
N LEU A 129 -8.57 6.47 25.05
CA LEU A 129 -8.66 7.73 24.32
C LEU A 129 -7.41 8.57 24.61
N LEU A 130 -6.65 8.92 23.57
CA LEU A 130 -5.44 9.74 23.70
C LEU A 130 -5.73 11.18 23.25
N HIS A 131 -6.08 12.03 24.21
CA HIS A 131 -6.50 13.42 23.95
C HIS A 131 -5.38 14.38 23.54
N ARG A 132 -4.11 13.94 23.58
CA ARG A 132 -2.96 14.82 23.34
C ARG A 132 -2.26 14.54 22.01
N VAL A 133 -2.73 13.53 21.29
CA VAL A 133 -2.18 13.12 20.01
C VAL A 133 -2.76 14.00 18.91
N THR A 134 -1.89 14.69 18.17
CA THR A 134 -2.28 15.56 17.06
C THR A 134 -1.85 15.04 15.70
N GLN A 135 -0.92 14.09 15.66
CA GLN A 135 -0.46 13.42 14.43
C GLN A 135 -0.26 11.93 14.73
N LEU A 136 -0.63 11.07 13.80
CA LEU A 136 -0.36 9.63 13.84
C LEU A 136 0.37 9.26 12.56
N ARG A 137 1.55 8.65 12.69
CA ARG A 137 2.28 8.10 11.54
C ARG A 137 2.34 6.57 11.60
N ILE A 138 2.13 5.90 10.48
CA ILE A 138 2.35 4.45 10.32
C ILE A 138 3.25 4.27 9.11
N LEU A 139 4.52 3.93 9.34
CA LEU A 139 5.53 3.85 8.29
C LEU A 139 6.43 2.64 8.53
N PRO A 140 7.15 2.17 7.51
CA PRO A 140 8.09 1.08 7.73
C PRO A 140 9.34 1.59 8.47
N ASP A 141 10.11 0.67 9.03
CA ASP A 141 11.38 1.02 9.65
C ASP A 141 12.36 1.71 8.67
N ARG A 142 13.27 2.54 9.19
CA ARG A 142 14.25 3.30 8.39
C ARG A 142 15.20 2.39 7.61
N ASP A 143 15.49 1.20 8.14
CA ASP A 143 16.32 0.19 7.48
C ASP A 143 15.51 -0.76 6.60
N SER A 144 14.20 -0.54 6.46
CA SER A 144 13.36 -1.33 5.55
C SER A 144 13.71 -1.05 4.10
N THR A 145 14.14 -2.10 3.41
CA THR A 145 14.19 -2.13 1.95
C THR A 145 12.78 -1.93 1.38
N SER A 146 12.66 -1.45 0.14
CA SER A 146 11.38 -1.46 -0.61
C SER A 146 10.85 -2.87 -0.89
N ASP A 147 11.57 -3.90 -0.43
CA ASP A 147 11.29 -5.29 -0.64
C ASP A 147 10.12 -5.80 0.22
N PRO A 148 9.14 -6.51 -0.37
CA PRO A 148 8.11 -7.20 0.41
C PRO A 148 8.63 -8.35 1.30
N ILE A 149 9.88 -8.79 1.13
CA ILE A 149 10.49 -9.85 1.94
C ILE A 149 10.54 -9.46 3.43
N ASN A 150 10.11 -10.38 4.30
CA ASN A 150 10.00 -10.24 5.75
C ASN A 150 9.07 -9.11 6.21
N MET A 151 8.31 -8.48 5.31
CA MET A 151 7.39 -7.41 5.67
C MET A 151 5.99 -7.97 5.84
N ARG A 152 5.40 -7.75 7.03
CA ARG A 152 4.00 -8.11 7.27
C ARG A 152 3.08 -6.94 6.89
N PRO A 153 2.13 -7.16 5.97
CA PRO A 153 1.16 -6.14 5.61
C PRO A 153 0.34 -5.65 6.81
N VAL A 154 -0.01 -4.36 6.84
CA VAL A 154 -0.95 -3.80 7.83
C VAL A 154 -2.34 -3.78 7.20
N SER A 155 -3.37 -4.22 7.94
CA SER A 155 -4.75 -4.13 7.47
C SER A 155 -5.11 -2.67 7.19
N LEU A 156 -5.75 -2.42 6.04
CA LEU A 156 -6.21 -1.08 5.63
C LEU A 156 -7.18 -0.44 6.63
N ARG A 157 -7.78 -1.25 7.52
CA ARG A 157 -8.67 -0.81 8.59
C ARG A 157 -7.92 -0.21 9.79
N THR A 158 -6.74 -0.74 10.10
CA THR A 158 -5.95 -0.38 11.30
C THR A 158 -5.75 1.14 11.47
N PRO A 159 -5.35 1.92 10.43
CA PRO A 159 -5.19 3.36 10.58
C PRO A 159 -6.48 4.09 10.98
N LEU A 160 -7.62 3.65 10.44
CA LEU A 160 -8.93 4.24 10.69
C LEU A 160 -9.41 3.93 12.11
N ASP A 161 -9.26 2.67 12.52
CA ASP A 161 -9.63 2.21 13.87
C ASP A 161 -8.84 2.95 14.95
N LEU A 162 -7.52 3.12 14.77
CA LEU A 162 -6.69 3.92 15.67
C LEU A 162 -7.13 5.38 15.72
N THR A 163 -7.46 5.97 14.57
CA THR A 163 -7.89 7.38 14.48
C THR A 163 -9.14 7.67 15.32
N THR A 164 -10.07 6.71 15.45
CA THR A 164 -11.27 6.88 16.29
C THR A 164 -10.95 7.08 17.77
N ARG A 165 -9.74 6.72 18.21
CA ARG A 165 -9.28 6.79 19.60
C ARG A 165 -8.39 8.00 19.89
N LEU A 166 -8.25 8.92 18.92
CA LEU A 166 -7.37 10.10 19.00
C LEU A 166 -8.19 11.41 18.83
N PRO A 167 -8.92 11.88 19.86
CA PRO A 167 -9.91 12.94 19.71
C PRO A 167 -9.38 14.32 19.28
N GLN A 168 -8.07 14.54 19.33
CA GLN A 168 -7.41 15.79 18.91
C GLN A 168 -6.53 15.60 17.66
N LEU A 169 -6.64 14.46 16.98
CA LEU A 169 -5.86 14.18 15.77
C LEU A 169 -6.15 15.23 14.71
N ARG A 170 -5.10 15.76 14.09
CA ARG A 170 -5.14 16.73 12.99
C ARG A 170 -4.62 16.14 11.69
N GLU A 171 -3.71 15.19 11.81
CA GLU A 171 -3.00 14.60 10.69
C GLU A 171 -2.85 13.08 10.87
N LEU A 172 -3.24 12.33 9.83
CA LEU A 172 -2.96 10.91 9.69
C LEU A 172 -2.01 10.73 8.51
N ASP A 173 -0.86 10.15 8.77
CA ASP A 173 0.20 9.99 7.78
C ASP A 173 0.59 8.51 7.66
N CYS A 174 0.20 7.87 6.57
CA CYS A 174 0.55 6.49 6.26
C CYS A 174 1.23 6.45 4.88
N PRO A 175 2.56 6.67 4.80
CA PRO A 175 3.30 6.62 3.53
C PRO A 175 3.50 5.20 2.98
N TRP A 176 2.93 4.18 3.64
CA TRP A 176 2.82 2.83 3.10
C TRP A 176 1.73 2.05 3.84
N LEU A 177 0.80 1.45 3.11
CA LEU A 177 -0.29 0.62 3.63
C LEU A 177 -0.26 -0.81 3.04
N TRP A 178 0.86 -1.21 2.44
CA TRP A 178 1.15 -2.59 2.01
C TRP A 178 0.11 -3.26 1.09
N GLU A 179 -0.56 -2.51 0.21
CA GLU A 179 -1.27 -3.12 -0.91
C GLU A 179 -0.23 -3.67 -1.90
N ARG A 180 0.06 -4.98 -1.78
CA ARG A 180 1.14 -5.65 -2.53
C ARG A 180 0.68 -6.04 -3.93
N LEU A 181 1.46 -5.64 -4.93
CA LEU A 181 1.32 -6.09 -6.32
C LEU A 181 2.06 -7.43 -6.53
N PRO A 182 1.63 -8.29 -7.47
CA PRO A 182 2.34 -9.53 -7.80
C PRO A 182 3.79 -9.27 -8.24
N VAL A 183 4.74 -9.99 -7.65
CA VAL A 183 6.17 -9.88 -8.00
C VAL A 183 6.49 -10.76 -9.21
N ALA A 184 7.24 -10.22 -10.17
CA ALA A 184 7.59 -10.88 -11.43
C ALA A 184 8.74 -11.89 -11.30
N PHE A 185 8.60 -12.91 -10.45
CA PHE A 185 9.61 -13.96 -10.33
C PHE A 185 9.62 -14.94 -11.51
N THR A 186 10.81 -15.28 -12.01
CA THR A 186 11.03 -16.32 -13.02
C THR A 186 10.92 -17.73 -12.43
N SER A 187 11.33 -17.91 -11.17
CA SER A 187 11.16 -19.17 -10.43
C SER A 187 9.68 -19.49 -10.19
N LYS A 188 9.30 -20.75 -10.44
CA LYS A 188 7.93 -21.21 -10.16
C LYS A 188 7.69 -21.27 -8.66
N ALA A 189 8.66 -21.76 -7.89
CA ALA A 189 8.56 -21.85 -6.45
C ALA A 189 8.37 -20.45 -5.84
N LEU A 190 9.17 -19.46 -6.26
CA LEU A 190 9.03 -18.09 -5.76
C LEU A 190 7.66 -17.48 -6.07
N ARG A 191 7.10 -17.71 -7.26
CA ARG A 191 5.74 -17.24 -7.58
C ARG A 191 4.66 -17.84 -6.69
N ILE A 192 4.84 -19.10 -6.25
CA ILE A 192 3.89 -19.77 -5.35
C ILE A 192 4.01 -19.18 -3.95
N ILE A 193 5.22 -19.04 -3.41
CA ILE A 193 5.40 -18.55 -2.03
C ILE A 193 5.12 -17.05 -1.90
N SER A 194 5.43 -16.26 -2.92
CA SER A 194 5.19 -14.81 -2.95
C SER A 194 3.82 -14.47 -3.54
N ARG A 195 2.89 -15.44 -3.60
CA ARG A 195 1.58 -15.23 -4.20
C ARG A 195 0.79 -14.19 -3.42
N VAL A 196 0.24 -13.22 -4.14
CA VAL A 196 -0.80 -12.33 -3.62
C VAL A 196 -2.14 -12.97 -3.95
N TRP A 197 -2.92 -13.32 -2.93
CA TRP A 197 -4.19 -14.01 -3.12
C TRP A 197 -5.28 -13.03 -3.58
N PRO A 198 -5.91 -13.24 -4.75
CA PRO A 198 -6.92 -12.30 -5.27
C PRO A 198 -8.13 -12.12 -4.34
N GLY A 199 -8.60 -13.20 -3.72
CA GLY A 199 -9.76 -13.19 -2.81
C GLY A 199 -9.57 -12.25 -1.62
N PRO A 200 -8.58 -12.50 -0.74
CA PRO A 200 -8.23 -11.60 0.35
C PRO A 200 -7.95 -10.17 -0.09
N TRP A 201 -7.22 -9.96 -1.20
CA TRP A 201 -6.94 -8.62 -1.71
C TRP A 201 -8.23 -7.84 -2.03
N ARG A 202 -9.18 -8.48 -2.72
CA ARG A 202 -10.51 -7.90 -2.97
C ARG A 202 -11.26 -7.60 -1.67
N ASP A 203 -11.23 -8.54 -0.72
CA ASP A 203 -11.97 -8.44 0.52
C ASP A 203 -11.41 -7.33 1.45
N ASP A 204 -10.10 -7.09 1.44
CA ASP A 204 -9.45 -5.98 2.17
C ASP A 204 -9.87 -4.61 1.63
N ARG A 205 -9.99 -4.48 0.30
CA ARG A 205 -10.50 -3.25 -0.34
C ARG A 205 -11.94 -2.96 0.09
N ALA A 206 -12.79 -3.99 0.13
CA ALA A 206 -14.15 -3.87 0.65
C ALA A 206 -14.19 -3.55 2.14
N GLU A 207 -13.30 -4.16 2.95
CA GLU A 207 -13.18 -3.86 4.37
C GLU A 207 -12.77 -2.40 4.62
N PHE A 208 -11.82 -1.85 3.85
CA PHE A 208 -11.45 -0.44 3.96
C PHE A 208 -12.65 0.49 3.82
N ALA A 209 -13.50 0.27 2.80
CA ALA A 209 -14.69 1.09 2.60
C ALA A 209 -15.67 1.00 3.78
N ARG A 210 -15.87 -0.20 4.32
CA ARG A 210 -16.70 -0.43 5.52
C ARG A 210 -16.10 0.23 6.76
N ALA A 211 -14.78 0.14 6.93
CA ALA A 211 -14.04 0.78 8.01
C ALA A 211 -14.18 2.31 7.95
N VAL A 212 -14.07 2.92 6.76
CA VAL A 212 -14.33 4.36 6.60
C VAL A 212 -15.76 4.68 7.03
N ARG A 213 -16.77 3.99 6.49
CA ARG A 213 -18.18 4.24 6.85
C ARG A 213 -18.43 4.13 8.36
N HIS A 214 -17.80 3.16 9.01
CA HIS A 214 -17.90 2.94 10.46
C HIS A 214 -17.16 4.03 11.26
N ALA A 215 -15.92 4.35 10.88
CA ALA A 215 -15.08 5.32 11.58
C ALA A 215 -15.60 6.75 11.39
N MET A 216 -16.21 7.06 10.24
CA MET A 216 -16.71 8.38 9.88
C MET A 216 -17.41 9.11 11.05
N PRO A 217 -18.50 8.63 11.68
CA PRO A 217 -19.15 9.34 12.79
C PRO A 217 -18.25 9.55 14.03
N LEU A 218 -17.17 8.78 14.17
CA LEU A 218 -16.24 8.79 15.30
C LEU A 218 -14.95 9.59 15.01
N LEU A 219 -14.68 9.94 13.75
CA LEU A 219 -13.49 10.70 13.38
C LEU A 219 -13.48 12.07 14.07
N PRO A 220 -12.33 12.50 14.62
CA PRO A 220 -12.22 13.78 15.28
C PRO A 220 -12.45 14.93 14.29
N SER A 221 -13.22 15.93 14.70
CA SER A 221 -13.50 17.11 13.86
C SER A 221 -12.27 17.96 13.56
N SER A 222 -11.16 17.74 14.28
CA SER A 222 -9.88 18.39 14.05
C SER A 222 -9.05 17.75 12.94
N LEU A 223 -9.40 16.54 12.47
CA LEU A 223 -8.67 15.85 11.41
C LEU A 223 -8.83 16.62 10.10
N ALA A 224 -7.74 17.19 9.62
CA ALA A 224 -7.72 18.04 8.45
C ALA A 224 -6.84 17.49 7.32
N LYS A 225 -5.81 16.71 7.67
CA LYS A 225 -4.81 16.21 6.72
C LYS A 225 -4.74 14.69 6.77
N VAL A 226 -4.75 14.06 5.60
CA VAL A 226 -4.58 12.62 5.46
C VAL A 226 -3.67 12.30 4.29
N ARG A 227 -2.62 11.52 4.55
CA ARG A 227 -1.79 10.85 3.54
C ARG A 227 -1.98 9.34 3.63
N LEU A 228 -2.46 8.71 2.57
CA LEU A 228 -2.66 7.26 2.48
C LEU A 228 -2.01 6.73 1.19
N TRP A 229 -0.84 6.13 1.33
CA TRP A 229 -0.13 5.51 0.22
C TRP A 229 -0.25 4.00 0.33
N PHE A 230 -0.99 3.40 -0.59
CA PHE A 230 -1.23 1.96 -0.61
C PHE A 230 0.04 1.18 -0.99
N TRP A 231 0.96 1.79 -1.74
CA TRP A 231 2.32 1.28 -1.97
C TRP A 231 3.38 2.37 -1.80
N ARG A 232 4.60 1.95 -1.42
CA ARG A 232 5.76 2.81 -1.22
C ARG A 232 6.30 3.33 -2.57
N PRO A 233 6.82 4.56 -2.64
CA PRO A 233 7.53 5.01 -3.84
C PRO A 233 8.80 4.19 -4.03
N SER A 234 8.96 3.62 -5.22
CA SER A 234 10.19 2.95 -5.63
C SER A 234 10.95 3.87 -6.58
N SER A 235 12.28 3.92 -6.43
CA SER A 235 13.17 4.60 -7.37
C SER A 235 13.22 3.93 -8.75
N HIS A 236 12.82 2.66 -8.84
CA HIS A 236 12.94 1.83 -10.05
C HIS A 236 11.59 1.25 -10.53
N GLY A 237 10.46 1.76 -10.02
CA GLY A 237 9.12 1.27 -10.34
C GLY A 237 8.64 0.14 -9.44
N ASP A 238 7.43 -0.37 -9.70
CA ASP A 238 6.78 -1.42 -8.91
C ASP A 238 7.31 -2.85 -9.19
N GLU A 239 8.20 -3.00 -10.17
CA GLU A 239 8.74 -4.29 -10.66
C GLU A 239 7.65 -5.34 -10.97
N MET A 240 6.45 -4.88 -11.32
CA MET A 240 5.33 -5.74 -11.66
C MET A 240 5.43 -6.18 -13.12
N ASP A 241 5.07 -7.44 -13.39
CA ASP A 241 4.89 -7.92 -14.75
C ASP A 241 3.60 -7.33 -15.34
N GLN A 242 3.73 -6.37 -16.25
CA GLN A 242 2.59 -5.69 -16.87
C GLN A 242 1.95 -6.53 -18.00
N ALA A 243 2.56 -7.64 -18.39
CA ALA A 243 2.02 -8.61 -19.34
C ALA A 243 1.10 -9.64 -18.65
N ALA A 244 1.25 -9.84 -17.34
CA ALA A 244 0.40 -10.74 -16.57
C ALA A 244 -1.06 -10.24 -16.50
N GLN A 245 -2.00 -11.19 -16.47
CA GLN A 245 -3.40 -10.88 -16.26
C GLN A 245 -3.67 -10.51 -14.80
N MET A 246 -4.32 -9.36 -14.58
CA MET A 246 -4.67 -8.88 -13.25
C MET A 246 -6.08 -9.33 -12.82
N PRO A 247 -6.33 -9.52 -11.52
CA PRO A 247 -7.66 -9.84 -11.01
C PRO A 247 -8.62 -8.66 -11.13
N ASP A 248 -9.90 -8.96 -11.29
CA ASP A 248 -10.98 -8.01 -11.07
C ASP A 248 -11.33 -7.93 -9.57
N LEU A 249 -10.84 -6.88 -8.91
CA LEU A 249 -11.02 -6.59 -7.48
C LEU A 249 -12.32 -5.83 -7.18
N VAL A 250 -13.15 -5.55 -8.20
CA VAL A 250 -14.40 -4.78 -8.03
C VAL A 250 -15.61 -5.65 -8.38
N GLY A 251 -15.49 -6.46 -9.42
CA GLY A 251 -16.58 -7.23 -10.02
C GLY A 251 -17.33 -8.14 -9.06
N SER A 252 -18.59 -8.42 -9.42
CA SER A 252 -19.53 -9.17 -8.61
C SER A 252 -19.08 -10.62 -8.35
N SER A 253 -18.42 -10.86 -7.21
CA SER A 253 -18.73 -12.08 -6.47
C SER A 253 -20.14 -11.92 -5.89
N SER A 254 -20.84 -13.01 -5.58
CA SER A 254 -22.18 -12.99 -4.96
C SER A 254 -22.29 -12.20 -3.63
N THR A 255 -21.21 -11.58 -3.17
CA THR A 255 -21.08 -10.73 -1.98
C THR A 255 -20.84 -9.24 -2.29
N ASN A 256 -20.54 -8.84 -3.52
CA ASN A 256 -20.18 -7.45 -3.90
C ASN A 256 -21.37 -6.60 -4.37
N GLU A 257 -22.62 -7.07 -4.20
CA GLU A 257 -23.82 -6.23 -4.41
C GLU A 257 -23.80 -4.94 -3.57
N GLU A 258 -23.03 -4.91 -2.47
CA GLU A 258 -22.89 -3.75 -1.57
C GLU A 258 -22.39 -2.49 -2.27
N PHE A 259 -21.56 -2.63 -3.31
CA PHE A 259 -20.89 -1.49 -3.94
C PHE A 259 -21.31 -1.24 -5.40
N GLU A 260 -22.31 -1.96 -5.93
CA GLU A 260 -22.87 -1.73 -7.28
C GLU A 260 -21.80 -1.61 -8.39
N ASP A 261 -20.79 -2.49 -8.38
CA ASP A 261 -19.64 -2.47 -9.32
C ASP A 261 -18.76 -1.20 -9.26
N MET A 262 -18.88 -0.38 -8.20
CA MET A 262 -17.97 0.72 -7.91
C MET A 262 -16.80 0.25 -7.03
N ASP A 263 -15.64 0.89 -7.20
CA ASP A 263 -14.46 0.55 -6.42
C ASP A 263 -14.60 0.95 -4.93
N PRO A 264 -14.53 -0.01 -3.99
CA PRO A 264 -14.70 0.27 -2.56
C PRO A 264 -13.66 1.25 -2.00
N VAL A 265 -12.38 1.16 -2.41
CA VAL A 265 -11.33 2.05 -1.92
C VAL A 265 -11.57 3.47 -2.39
N SER A 266 -11.85 3.67 -3.68
CA SER A 266 -12.23 4.97 -4.23
C SER A 266 -13.44 5.57 -3.51
N LEU A 267 -14.48 4.77 -3.22
CA LEU A 267 -15.64 5.22 -2.44
C LEU A 267 -15.27 5.63 -1.01
N GLY A 268 -14.47 4.81 -0.31
CA GLY A 268 -14.02 5.12 1.05
C GLY A 268 -13.18 6.41 1.09
N LEU A 269 -12.24 6.57 0.17
CA LEU A 269 -11.45 7.79 0.03
C LEU A 269 -12.33 9.00 -0.30
N ARG A 270 -13.36 8.82 -1.12
CA ARG A 270 -14.32 9.88 -1.44
C ARG A 270 -15.08 10.36 -0.21
N ASP A 271 -15.54 9.42 0.61
CA ASP A 271 -16.25 9.72 1.84
C ASP A 271 -15.33 10.42 2.84
N LEU A 272 -14.09 9.94 2.99
CA LEU A 272 -13.09 10.54 3.86
C LEU A 272 -12.75 11.99 3.43
N GLY A 273 -12.53 12.20 2.13
CA GLY A 273 -12.22 13.51 1.53
C GLY A 273 -13.27 14.59 1.81
N SER A 274 -14.52 14.23 2.12
CA SER A 274 -15.59 15.18 2.43
C SER A 274 -15.35 16.05 3.68
N ARG A 275 -14.41 15.67 4.55
CA ARG A 275 -14.09 16.39 5.79
C ARG A 275 -12.73 17.05 5.81
N LEU A 276 -11.88 16.72 4.84
CA LEU A 276 -10.46 17.06 4.90
C LEU A 276 -10.17 18.40 4.24
N GLU A 277 -9.11 19.05 4.71
CA GLU A 277 -8.47 20.17 4.02
C GLU A 277 -7.38 19.68 3.04
N GLU A 278 -6.78 18.52 3.29
CA GLU A 278 -5.70 17.96 2.48
C GLU A 278 -5.82 16.44 2.37
N LEU A 279 -5.76 15.93 1.14
CA LEU A 279 -5.79 14.52 0.82
C LEU A 279 -4.66 14.20 -0.16
N ASP A 280 -3.67 13.44 0.30
CA ASP A 280 -2.58 12.88 -0.51
C ASP A 280 -2.75 11.36 -0.58
N VAL A 281 -3.00 10.84 -1.79
CA VAL A 281 -3.32 9.44 -2.02
C VAL A 281 -2.43 8.85 -3.09
N ARG A 282 -2.00 7.63 -2.84
CA ARG A 282 -1.47 6.73 -3.86
C ARG A 282 -2.22 5.40 -3.83
N ALA A 283 -3.05 5.13 -4.83
CA ALA A 283 -3.96 3.98 -4.81
C ALA A 283 -4.33 3.48 -6.22
N LEU A 284 -4.76 2.21 -6.32
CA LEU A 284 -5.56 1.75 -7.47
C LEU A 284 -6.93 2.42 -7.33
N ILE A 285 -7.26 3.33 -8.23
CA ILE A 285 -8.47 4.16 -8.14
C ILE A 285 -9.32 4.10 -9.41
N THR A 286 -10.58 4.48 -9.27
CA THR A 286 -11.53 4.66 -10.36
C THR A 286 -12.09 6.10 -10.35
N PRO A 287 -12.93 6.48 -11.33
CA PRO A 287 -13.67 7.74 -11.29
C PRO A 287 -14.48 7.96 -10.00
N ASP A 288 -14.81 6.89 -9.26
CA ASP A 288 -15.62 6.92 -8.06
C ASP A 288 -14.96 7.66 -6.88
N LEU A 289 -13.64 7.90 -6.96
CA LEU A 289 -12.88 8.67 -5.98
C LEU A 289 -13.40 10.12 -5.87
N PHE A 290 -13.82 10.70 -6.99
CA PHE A 290 -14.14 12.11 -7.03
C PHE A 290 -15.61 12.38 -6.65
N PRO A 291 -15.90 13.50 -5.99
CA PRO A 291 -17.27 13.83 -5.60
C PRO A 291 -18.17 13.91 -6.83
N SER A 292 -19.24 13.11 -6.83
CA SER A 292 -20.26 13.05 -7.89
C SER A 292 -21.66 13.29 -7.31
N GLY A 293 -22.63 13.63 -8.15
CA GLY A 293 -23.99 13.96 -7.69
C GLY A 293 -24.02 15.12 -6.68
N GLY A 294 -24.72 14.93 -5.56
CA GLY A 294 -24.88 15.91 -4.49
C GLY A 294 -23.76 15.96 -3.45
N LEU A 295 -22.73 15.11 -3.58
CA LEU A 295 -21.58 15.09 -2.67
C LEU A 295 -20.62 16.26 -2.95
N SER A 296 -20.05 16.85 -1.90
CA SER A 296 -19.04 17.91 -1.99
C SER A 296 -17.94 17.70 -0.94
N TRP A 297 -16.75 18.25 -1.23
CA TRP A 297 -15.63 18.38 -0.30
C TRP A 297 -15.42 19.86 0.03
N PRO A 298 -16.21 20.43 0.95
CA PRO A 298 -16.29 21.88 1.17
C PRO A 298 -14.99 22.49 1.71
N HIS A 299 -14.17 21.70 2.40
CA HIS A 299 -12.96 22.17 3.08
C HIS A 299 -11.67 21.86 2.31
N MET A 300 -11.74 21.05 1.24
CA MET A 300 -10.59 20.59 0.49
C MET A 300 -9.82 21.78 -0.09
N ARG A 301 -8.53 21.88 0.26
CA ARG A 301 -7.58 22.89 -0.24
C ARG A 301 -6.51 22.27 -1.13
N HIS A 302 -6.05 21.08 -0.78
CA HIS A 302 -4.93 20.40 -1.43
C HIS A 302 -5.31 18.96 -1.74
N LEU A 303 -5.33 18.59 -3.02
CA LEU A 303 -5.64 17.24 -3.46
C LEU A 303 -4.50 16.70 -4.32
N LYS A 304 -3.82 15.65 -3.87
CA LYS A 304 -2.77 14.99 -4.64
C LYS A 304 -3.12 13.52 -4.82
N VAL A 305 -3.17 13.08 -6.07
CA VAL A 305 -3.57 11.72 -6.43
C VAL A 305 -2.55 11.13 -7.40
N GLU A 306 -1.80 10.16 -6.91
CA GLU A 306 -1.00 9.25 -7.73
C GLU A 306 -1.80 7.97 -7.97
N PHE A 307 -2.34 7.80 -9.17
CA PHE A 307 -3.09 6.58 -9.50
C PHE A 307 -2.16 5.52 -10.05
N HIS A 308 -2.49 4.24 -9.82
CA HIS A 308 -1.77 3.14 -10.44
C HIS A 308 -2.17 2.97 -11.93
N PRO A 309 -1.25 2.63 -12.85
CA PRO A 309 -1.59 2.39 -14.26
C PRO A 309 -2.56 1.21 -14.49
N CYS A 310 -2.59 0.25 -13.57
CA CYS A 310 -3.62 -0.80 -13.49
C CYS A 310 -4.80 -0.34 -12.62
N ALA A 311 -6.00 -0.42 -13.17
CA ALA A 311 -7.26 -0.15 -12.50
C ALA A 311 -7.70 -1.37 -11.66
N PRO A 312 -8.53 -1.17 -10.62
CA PRO A 312 -8.94 -2.26 -9.74
C PRO A 312 -9.85 -3.31 -10.41
N ASP A 313 -10.39 -3.05 -11.59
CA ASP A 313 -11.11 -4.06 -12.41
C ASP A 313 -10.15 -4.96 -13.24
N GLY A 314 -8.85 -4.87 -12.97
CA GLY A 314 -7.79 -5.59 -13.65
C GLY A 314 -7.43 -5.06 -15.04
N ARG A 315 -8.08 -3.97 -15.50
CA ARG A 315 -7.75 -3.34 -16.79
C ARG A 315 -6.60 -2.36 -16.63
N TRP A 316 -5.84 -2.17 -17.70
CA TRP A 316 -4.78 -1.19 -17.76
C TRP A 316 -5.23 0.11 -18.43
N TYR A 317 -4.91 1.26 -17.85
CA TYR A 317 -5.13 2.57 -18.48
C TYR A 317 -4.23 2.81 -19.69
N PHE A 318 -3.14 2.05 -19.80
CA PHE A 318 -2.11 2.23 -20.82
C PHE A 318 -1.83 0.90 -21.56
N SER A 319 -1.55 1.01 -22.85
CA SER A 319 -1.08 -0.07 -23.73
C SER A 319 0.40 0.11 -24.04
N GLY A 320 1.01 -0.89 -24.68
CA GLY A 320 2.35 -0.75 -25.24
C GLY A 320 2.46 0.28 -26.38
N PRO A 321 3.70 0.62 -26.78
CA PRO A 321 4.00 1.55 -27.86
C PRO A 321 3.29 1.29 -29.20
N ARG A 322 2.97 0.04 -29.54
CA ARG A 322 2.23 -0.31 -30.78
C ARG A 322 0.77 -0.64 -30.52
N GLY A 323 0.27 -0.36 -29.31
CA GLY A 323 -1.11 -0.65 -28.90
C GLY A 323 -1.27 -2.04 -28.29
N GLU A 324 -0.18 -2.65 -27.81
CA GLU A 324 -0.20 -3.95 -27.15
C GLU A 324 -0.99 -3.87 -25.84
N ASP A 325 -2.05 -4.65 -25.74
CA ASP A 325 -2.86 -4.75 -24.52
C ASP A 325 -3.15 -6.24 -24.23
N PRO A 326 -2.12 -6.99 -23.81
CA PRO A 326 -2.33 -8.35 -23.36
C PRO A 326 -3.32 -8.31 -22.19
N HIS A 327 -4.33 -9.17 -22.27
CA HIS A 327 -5.44 -9.25 -21.32
C HIS A 327 -6.19 -7.91 -21.12
N PRO A 328 -7.07 -7.55 -22.07
CA PRO A 328 -7.83 -6.28 -21.99
C PRO A 328 -8.88 -6.23 -20.86
N THR A 329 -9.04 -7.31 -20.10
CA THR A 329 -10.00 -7.49 -19.01
C THR A 329 -9.37 -8.28 -17.86
N GLY A 330 -9.70 -7.90 -16.62
CA GLY A 330 -9.34 -8.68 -15.44
C GLY A 330 -10.07 -10.03 -15.39
N PHE A 331 -9.49 -11.00 -14.67
CA PHE A 331 -10.15 -12.28 -14.40
C PHE A 331 -11.07 -12.17 -13.18
N ALA A 332 -12.23 -12.83 -13.23
CA ALA A 332 -13.20 -12.78 -12.16
C ALA A 332 -12.71 -13.57 -10.93
N ILE A 333 -12.98 -13.07 -9.73
CA ILE A 333 -12.70 -13.78 -8.48
C ILE A 333 -13.99 -14.43 -7.98
N THR A 334 -14.12 -15.75 -8.11
CA THR A 334 -15.25 -16.46 -7.50
C THR A 334 -14.88 -17.05 -6.13
N GLN A 335 -15.83 -17.02 -5.18
CA GLN A 335 -15.67 -17.68 -3.88
C GLN A 335 -15.62 -19.22 -3.96
N ARG A 336 -16.00 -19.80 -5.11
CA ARG A 336 -16.05 -21.25 -5.30
C ARG A 336 -14.73 -21.81 -5.82
N GLU A 337 -13.93 -20.97 -6.47
CA GLU A 337 -12.60 -21.34 -6.93
C GLU A 337 -11.64 -21.29 -5.75
N LYS A 338 -11.27 -22.47 -5.24
CA LYS A 338 -10.23 -22.61 -4.21
C LYS A 338 -8.94 -21.89 -4.60
N GLU A 339 -8.66 -21.77 -5.90
CA GLU A 339 -7.45 -21.15 -6.42
C GLU A 339 -7.30 -19.65 -6.08
N HIS A 340 -8.35 -18.95 -5.65
CA HIS A 340 -8.31 -17.52 -5.36
C HIS A 340 -8.18 -17.15 -3.89
N TYR A 341 -8.34 -18.13 -3.00
CA TYR A 341 -8.22 -17.96 -1.56
C TYR A 341 -7.12 -18.87 -1.00
N PRO A 342 -6.36 -18.42 0.00
CA PRO A 342 -5.45 -19.32 0.68
C PRO A 342 -6.25 -20.51 1.23
N PRO A 343 -5.68 -21.72 1.18
CA PRO A 343 -6.39 -22.91 1.63
C PRO A 343 -6.73 -22.79 3.13
N PRO A 344 -7.83 -23.42 3.59
CA PRO A 344 -8.24 -23.31 4.98
C PRO A 344 -7.18 -23.82 5.95
N PRO A 345 -7.12 -23.26 7.15
CA PRO A 345 -6.22 -23.71 8.20
C PRO A 345 -6.27 -25.23 8.44
N GLY A 346 -5.17 -25.94 8.13
CA GLY A 346 -5.02 -27.39 8.34
C GLY A 346 -5.54 -28.27 7.19
N GLN A 347 -5.90 -27.68 6.05
CA GLN A 347 -5.99 -28.39 4.76
C GLN A 347 -4.93 -27.75 3.88
N GLU A 348 -3.78 -28.40 3.74
CA GLU A 348 -2.77 -27.98 2.77
C GLU A 348 -3.25 -28.39 1.35
N ASP A 349 -2.75 -27.73 0.31
CA ASP A 349 -3.33 -27.82 -1.03
C ASP A 349 -3.29 -29.25 -1.61
N ASP A 350 -4.40 -30.01 -1.53
CA ASP A 350 -4.59 -31.33 -2.16
C ASP A 350 -4.79 -31.26 -3.70
N ASP A 351 -4.61 -30.10 -4.34
CA ASP A 351 -4.95 -29.94 -5.74
C ASP A 351 -3.72 -30.23 -6.65
N ASP A 352 -3.31 -31.50 -6.69
CA ASP A 352 -2.77 -32.14 -7.90
C ASP A 352 -3.68 -33.34 -8.24
N ASP A 353 -4.78 -33.10 -8.96
CA ASP A 353 -5.52 -34.17 -9.64
C ASP A 353 -4.68 -34.67 -10.81
N ASP A 354 -3.75 -35.58 -10.49
CA ASP A 354 -3.27 -36.63 -11.38
C ASP A 354 -2.84 -37.86 -10.53
N GLY A 355 -3.80 -38.39 -9.76
CA GLY A 355 -3.85 -39.80 -9.38
C GLY A 355 -3.07 -40.24 -8.14
N ASP A 356 -3.84 -40.68 -7.13
CA ASP A 356 -3.48 -41.59 -6.03
C ASP A 356 -2.13 -41.31 -5.35
N ASP A 357 -2.13 -40.44 -4.34
CA ASP A 357 -1.53 -40.72 -3.02
C ASP A 357 -2.08 -39.70 -2.00
N ASP A 358 -2.62 -40.20 -0.90
CA ASP A 358 -3.10 -39.44 0.25
C ASP A 358 -1.92 -38.79 1.01
N ASP A 359 -2.12 -37.57 1.52
CA ASP A 359 -1.43 -36.91 2.65
C ASP A 359 -0.21 -35.95 2.38
N ASP A 360 -0.30 -34.73 2.94
CA ASP A 360 0.76 -33.82 3.45
C ASP A 360 1.83 -33.11 2.56
N ASP A 361 1.92 -33.31 1.24
CA ASP A 361 3.17 -32.96 0.49
C ASP A 361 3.20 -31.68 -0.39
N ASN A 362 2.48 -30.59 -0.09
CA ASN A 362 2.66 -29.34 -0.89
C ASN A 362 3.92 -28.55 -0.50
N ASP A 363 4.24 -28.47 0.80
CA ASP A 363 5.49 -27.85 1.25
C ASP A 363 6.70 -28.69 0.79
N GLU A 364 6.59 -30.03 0.76
CA GLU A 364 7.64 -30.90 0.19
C GLU A 364 7.80 -30.65 -1.32
N LYS A 365 6.72 -30.50 -2.10
CA LYS A 365 6.80 -30.15 -3.54
C LYS A 365 7.42 -28.79 -3.82
N THR A 366 7.11 -27.75 -3.04
CA THR A 366 7.79 -26.44 -3.21
C THR A 366 9.23 -26.50 -2.74
N HIS A 367 9.54 -27.24 -1.68
CA HIS A 367 10.92 -27.54 -1.27
C HIS A 367 11.67 -28.38 -2.31
N GLU A 368 11.02 -29.31 -2.99
CA GLU A 368 11.55 -30.09 -4.10
C GLU A 368 11.82 -29.20 -5.31
N LEU A 369 10.88 -28.35 -5.71
CA LEU A 369 11.07 -27.34 -6.76
C LEU A 369 12.25 -26.41 -6.41
N MET A 370 12.31 -25.93 -5.18
CA MET A 370 13.44 -25.15 -4.67
C MET A 370 14.73 -25.96 -4.65
N SER A 371 14.71 -27.26 -4.32
CA SER A 371 15.91 -28.12 -4.29
C SER A 371 16.45 -28.43 -5.69
N HIS A 372 15.55 -28.60 -6.67
CA HIS A 372 15.88 -28.75 -8.08
C HIS A 372 16.46 -27.45 -8.65
N GLU A 373 15.92 -26.31 -8.22
CA GLU A 373 16.53 -24.99 -8.46
C GLU A 373 17.90 -24.93 -7.73
N GLU A 374 18.01 -25.35 -6.47
CA GLU A 374 19.26 -25.33 -5.67
C GLU A 374 20.41 -26.20 -6.26
N GLU A 375 20.10 -27.35 -6.86
CA GLU A 375 21.09 -28.19 -7.55
C GLU A 375 21.68 -27.48 -8.78
N GLU A 376 20.88 -26.69 -9.50
CA GLU A 376 21.32 -25.78 -10.58
C GLU A 376 22.09 -24.56 -10.03
N TYR A 377 21.85 -24.18 -8.76
CA TYR A 377 22.43 -23.03 -8.05
C TYR A 377 23.77 -23.32 -7.36
N SER A 378 24.28 -24.55 -7.40
CA SER A 378 25.52 -24.91 -6.70
C SER A 378 26.79 -24.37 -7.39
N GLY A 379 27.15 -23.12 -7.08
CA GLY A 379 28.51 -22.59 -7.27
C GLY A 379 28.62 -21.07 -7.46
N ASP A 380 27.63 -20.46 -8.13
CA ASP A 380 27.57 -19.03 -8.52
C ASP A 380 26.10 -18.58 -8.71
N ALA A 381 25.21 -19.01 -7.81
CA ALA A 381 23.77 -18.79 -7.94
C ALA A 381 23.37 -17.30 -7.97
N PRO A 382 22.40 -16.91 -8.81
CA PRO A 382 21.83 -15.57 -8.79
C PRO A 382 21.13 -15.28 -7.44
N ASP A 383 21.21 -14.04 -6.96
CA ASP A 383 20.44 -13.58 -5.80
C ASP A 383 18.93 -13.70 -6.10
N ILE A 384 18.06 -13.77 -5.09
CA ILE A 384 16.59 -13.79 -5.29
C ILE A 384 16.11 -12.60 -6.15
N TYR A 385 16.88 -11.50 -6.14
CA TYR A 385 16.67 -10.32 -6.96
C TYR A 385 16.99 -10.53 -8.44
N ASP A 386 17.98 -11.37 -8.76
CA ASP A 386 18.33 -11.70 -10.15
C ASP A 386 17.26 -12.58 -10.83
N LEU A 387 16.34 -13.13 -10.04
CA LEU A 387 15.17 -13.89 -10.52
C LEU A 387 13.97 -13.02 -10.83
N ARG A 388 14.05 -11.69 -10.63
CA ARG A 388 13.00 -10.77 -11.04
C ARG A 388 13.17 -10.44 -12.52
N SER A 389 12.15 -10.72 -13.32
CA SER A 389 12.14 -10.40 -14.75
C SER A 389 10.81 -9.80 -15.16
N PRO A 390 10.52 -8.55 -14.75
CA PRO A 390 9.27 -7.89 -15.10
C PRO A 390 9.25 -7.50 -16.59
N ASP A 391 8.06 -7.56 -17.20
CA ASP A 391 7.80 -6.99 -18.53
C ASP A 391 7.04 -5.66 -18.36
N MET A 392 7.77 -4.55 -18.21
CA MET A 392 7.20 -3.21 -18.04
C MET A 392 7.23 -2.43 -19.35
N PHE A 393 6.06 -2.22 -19.97
CA PHE A 393 6.00 -1.70 -21.35
C PHE A 393 4.82 -0.75 -21.62
N ARG A 394 3.90 -0.53 -20.67
CA ARG A 394 2.64 0.18 -20.93
C ARG A 394 2.82 1.69 -20.87
N LEU A 395 3.01 2.32 -22.04
CA LEU A 395 3.30 3.76 -22.17
C LEU A 395 2.18 4.59 -22.80
N ARG A 396 1.34 4.00 -23.66
CA ARG A 396 0.37 4.74 -24.47
C ARG A 396 -1.01 4.77 -23.81
N PRO A 397 -1.61 5.94 -23.57
CA PRO A 397 -2.91 5.99 -22.91
C PRO A 397 -4.03 5.41 -23.79
N ILE A 398 -4.89 4.58 -23.19
CA ILE A 398 -6.09 4.04 -23.82
C ILE A 398 -7.25 5.00 -23.51
N ALA A 399 -7.66 5.76 -24.51
CA ALA A 399 -8.62 6.86 -24.36
C ALA A 399 -9.91 6.43 -23.66
N GLU A 400 -10.47 5.27 -24.04
CA GLU A 400 -11.72 4.74 -23.50
C GLU A 400 -11.65 4.46 -21.99
N ARG A 401 -10.45 4.12 -21.48
CA ARG A 401 -10.22 3.77 -20.07
C ARG A 401 -9.80 4.97 -19.24
N ILE A 402 -8.89 5.81 -19.74
CA ILE A 402 -8.38 6.95 -18.97
C ILE A 402 -9.32 8.16 -18.98
N ASN A 403 -10.08 8.39 -20.07
CA ASN A 403 -10.94 9.56 -20.18
C ASN A 403 -12.03 9.64 -19.09
N PRO A 404 -12.70 8.54 -18.67
CA PRO A 404 -13.63 8.56 -17.54
C PRO A 404 -12.99 9.11 -16.25
N LEU A 405 -11.77 8.70 -15.93
CA LEU A 405 -11.04 9.16 -14.73
C LEU A 405 -10.74 10.66 -14.83
N LEU A 406 -10.19 11.10 -15.96
CA LEU A 406 -9.89 12.51 -16.22
C LEU A 406 -11.15 13.38 -16.19
N LEU A 407 -12.26 12.89 -16.73
CA LEU A 407 -13.53 13.59 -16.72
C LEU A 407 -14.10 13.73 -15.32
N ALA A 408 -14.05 12.68 -14.50
CA ALA A 408 -14.52 12.73 -13.12
C ALA A 408 -13.68 13.72 -12.30
N PHE A 409 -12.36 13.68 -12.46
CA PHE A 409 -11.45 14.66 -11.86
C PHE A 409 -11.83 16.09 -12.29
N ALA A 410 -11.83 16.39 -13.59
CA ALA A 410 -12.17 17.73 -14.09
C ALA A 410 -13.56 18.20 -13.63
N SER A 411 -14.55 17.31 -13.64
CA SER A 411 -15.93 17.61 -13.21
C SER A 411 -16.01 17.92 -11.72
N SER A 412 -15.17 17.31 -10.89
CA SER A 412 -15.11 17.59 -9.46
C SER A 412 -14.54 18.98 -9.15
N LEU A 413 -13.69 19.50 -10.04
CA LEU A 413 -13.06 20.81 -9.95
C LEU A 413 -13.95 21.96 -10.47
N GLN A 414 -15.07 21.65 -11.15
CA GLN A 414 -15.88 22.65 -11.83
C GLN A 414 -16.41 23.73 -10.86
N ARG A 415 -15.88 24.95 -11.06
CA ARG A 415 -16.24 26.25 -10.46
C ARG A 415 -16.95 26.16 -9.10
N GLY A 416 -16.21 25.70 -8.09
CA GLY A 416 -16.53 25.90 -6.67
C GLY A 416 -17.81 25.25 -6.15
N GLN A 417 -18.48 24.39 -6.94
CA GLN A 417 -19.69 23.71 -6.46
C GLN A 417 -19.35 22.55 -5.52
N LYS A 418 -18.32 21.77 -5.86
CA LYS A 418 -17.94 20.57 -5.11
C LYS A 418 -16.72 20.78 -4.23
N MET A 419 -15.74 21.59 -4.65
CA MET A 419 -14.55 21.93 -3.86
C MET A 419 -14.31 23.45 -3.83
N PRO A 420 -15.13 24.22 -3.07
CA PRO A 420 -15.04 25.68 -3.05
C PRO A 420 -13.75 26.24 -2.46
N ALA A 421 -13.06 25.48 -1.59
CA ALA A 421 -11.85 25.92 -0.91
C ALA A 421 -10.55 25.53 -1.63
N LEU A 422 -10.64 24.86 -2.78
CA LEU A 422 -9.51 24.24 -3.45
C LEU A 422 -8.49 25.29 -3.94
N ARG A 423 -7.21 25.04 -3.63
CA ARG A 423 -6.07 25.87 -4.02
C ARG A 423 -5.27 25.21 -5.13
N ASP A 424 -4.99 23.92 -4.97
CA ASP A 424 -4.27 23.10 -5.93
C ASP A 424 -4.84 21.67 -5.92
N ALA A 425 -4.77 21.06 -7.10
CA ALA A 425 -5.12 19.66 -7.28
C ALA A 425 -4.23 19.05 -8.34
N GLU A 426 -3.80 17.82 -8.11
CA GLU A 426 -2.90 17.09 -8.96
C GLU A 426 -3.38 15.65 -9.13
N LEU A 427 -3.44 15.18 -10.37
CA LEU A 427 -3.74 13.80 -10.74
C LEU A 427 -2.65 13.34 -11.72
N PHE A 428 -1.90 12.31 -11.36
CA PHE A 428 -0.79 11.81 -12.17
C PHE A 428 -0.52 10.33 -11.90
N THR A 429 0.33 9.75 -12.74
CA THR A 429 0.92 8.42 -12.51
C THR A 429 2.36 8.44 -12.98
N TRP A 430 3.17 7.51 -12.50
CA TRP A 430 4.44 7.16 -13.12
C TRP A 430 4.22 6.02 -14.09
N LEU A 431 4.92 6.07 -15.21
CA LEU A 431 5.00 4.97 -16.18
C LEU A 431 6.44 4.48 -16.22
N THR A 432 6.59 3.19 -16.51
CA THR A 432 7.88 2.51 -16.48
C THR A 432 8.12 1.78 -17.79
N TRP A 433 9.38 1.76 -18.21
CA TRP A 433 9.86 1.04 -19.36
C TRP A 433 11.07 0.19 -18.97
N ARG A 434 10.84 -1.11 -18.92
CA ARG A 434 11.83 -2.19 -18.80
C ARG A 434 11.19 -3.42 -19.41
N PRO A 435 11.11 -3.49 -20.75
CA PRO A 435 10.49 -4.63 -21.42
C PRO A 435 11.30 -5.89 -21.15
N SER A 436 10.64 -7.05 -21.22
CA SER A 436 11.35 -8.34 -21.24
C SER A 436 12.33 -8.40 -22.42
N LYS A 437 13.35 -9.28 -22.35
CA LYS A 437 14.33 -9.45 -23.45
C LYS A 437 13.66 -9.80 -24.78
N GLU A 438 12.62 -10.62 -24.73
CA GLU A 438 11.82 -10.98 -25.91
C GLU A 438 11.16 -9.73 -26.50
N ARG A 439 10.46 -8.96 -25.67
CA ARG A 439 9.78 -7.73 -26.10
C ARG A 439 10.76 -6.65 -26.55
N ALA A 440 11.90 -6.50 -25.88
CA ALA A 440 12.93 -5.54 -26.25
C ALA A 440 13.42 -5.75 -27.68
N GLY A 441 13.60 -7.02 -28.08
CA GLY A 441 13.97 -7.39 -29.46
C GLY A 441 12.94 -6.96 -30.50
N GLU A 442 11.65 -6.86 -30.14
CA GLU A 442 10.63 -6.36 -31.05
C GLU A 442 10.77 -4.86 -31.36
N TYR A 443 11.42 -4.09 -30.48
CA TYR A 443 11.61 -2.64 -30.61
C TYR A 443 13.02 -2.24 -31.06
N GLU A 444 13.87 -3.20 -31.43
CA GLU A 444 15.23 -2.90 -31.90
C GLU A 444 15.20 -1.93 -33.11
N GLY A 445 15.85 -0.77 -32.96
CA GLY A 445 15.89 0.27 -33.99
C GLY A 445 14.60 1.09 -34.16
N SER A 446 13.66 0.99 -33.21
CA SER A 446 12.44 1.80 -33.17
C SER A 446 12.64 3.10 -32.38
N ASP A 447 12.15 4.22 -32.91
CA ASP A 447 12.08 5.50 -32.21
C ASP A 447 10.80 5.63 -31.35
N ASP A 448 9.97 4.59 -31.28
CA ASP A 448 8.68 4.60 -30.56
C ASP A 448 8.83 4.31 -29.06
N VAL A 449 10.05 4.05 -28.58
CA VAL A 449 10.35 3.65 -27.21
C VAL A 449 11.35 4.60 -26.56
N PRO A 450 11.34 4.74 -25.21
CA PRO A 450 12.34 5.52 -24.51
C PRO A 450 13.76 5.04 -24.83
N PRO A 451 14.74 5.95 -24.98
CA PRO A 451 16.13 5.56 -25.12
C PRO A 451 16.61 4.91 -23.81
N THR A 452 16.99 3.63 -23.87
CA THR A 452 17.59 2.92 -22.73
C THR A 452 19.11 2.96 -22.88
N SER A 453 19.83 3.42 -21.85
CA SER A 453 21.29 3.54 -21.91
C SER A 453 22.00 2.21 -21.64
N TYR A 454 21.34 1.29 -20.94
CA TYR A 454 21.81 -0.07 -20.67
C TYR A 454 20.68 -1.12 -20.84
N GLU A 455 21.05 -2.35 -21.19
CA GLU A 455 20.18 -3.52 -21.00
C GLU A 455 19.91 -3.63 -19.49
N ASP A 456 18.64 -3.76 -19.09
CA ASP A 456 18.15 -3.87 -17.70
C ASP A 456 17.92 -2.58 -16.89
N GLU A 457 18.16 -1.39 -17.46
CA GLU A 457 17.81 -0.12 -16.80
C GLU A 457 16.30 0.15 -16.87
N THR A 458 15.64 0.37 -15.72
CA THR A 458 14.25 0.85 -15.71
C THR A 458 14.22 2.33 -16.00
N VAL A 459 13.57 2.73 -17.11
CA VAL A 459 13.25 4.13 -17.35
C VAL A 459 11.91 4.47 -16.71
N MET A 460 11.86 5.53 -15.91
CA MET A 460 10.62 6.04 -15.32
C MET A 460 10.28 7.41 -15.90
N PHE A 461 8.99 7.70 -16.00
CA PHE A 461 8.56 9.05 -16.34
C PHE A 461 7.21 9.38 -15.75
N ARG A 462 7.05 10.64 -15.40
CA ARG A 462 5.80 11.15 -14.87
C ARG A 462 4.86 11.42 -16.04
N TRP A 463 3.73 10.72 -16.06
CA TRP A 463 2.73 10.89 -17.11
C TRP A 463 1.96 12.21 -16.93
N GLY A 464 1.85 12.96 -18.01
CA GLY A 464 1.06 14.17 -18.14
C GLY A 464 0.40 14.26 -19.51
N VAL A 465 -0.65 15.06 -19.61
CA VAL A 465 -1.30 15.36 -20.90
C VAL A 465 -0.45 16.41 -21.63
N GLY A 466 0.03 16.08 -22.83
CA GLY A 466 1.13 16.79 -23.50
C GLY A 466 1.00 16.88 -25.02
N GLU A 467 2.04 17.37 -25.69
CA GLU A 467 2.06 17.45 -27.16
C GLU A 467 1.91 16.08 -27.83
N ASP A 468 2.44 15.03 -27.20
CA ASP A 468 2.45 13.65 -27.73
C ASP A 468 1.14 12.88 -27.54
N TRP A 469 0.26 13.33 -26.63
CA TRP A 469 -1.07 12.75 -26.44
C TRP A 469 -2.06 13.76 -25.88
N ARG A 470 -3.25 13.82 -26.50
CA ARG A 470 -4.38 14.64 -26.05
C ARG A 470 -5.61 13.76 -25.78
N PRO A 471 -6.34 13.99 -24.69
CA PRO A 471 -7.58 13.27 -24.42
C PRO A 471 -8.69 13.70 -25.39
N GLU A 472 -9.83 13.03 -25.33
CA GLU A 472 -10.98 13.39 -26.17
C GLU A 472 -11.40 14.85 -25.99
N LYS A 473 -11.95 15.46 -27.05
CA LYS A 473 -12.40 16.86 -27.05
C LYS A 473 -13.31 17.23 -25.87
N ARG A 474 -14.13 16.30 -25.37
CA ARG A 474 -14.99 16.54 -24.20
C ARG A 474 -14.18 16.72 -22.90
N VAL A 475 -13.08 15.98 -22.75
CA VAL A 475 -12.16 16.09 -21.60
C VAL A 475 -11.45 17.43 -21.68
N ILE A 476 -10.88 17.77 -22.86
CA ILE A 476 -10.22 19.06 -23.10
C ILE A 476 -11.16 20.21 -22.73
N LYS A 477 -12.40 20.20 -23.24
CA LYS A 477 -13.41 21.22 -22.91
C LYS A 477 -13.74 21.29 -21.43
N ALA A 478 -13.81 20.15 -20.74
CA ALA A 478 -14.09 20.11 -19.31
C ALA A 478 -12.99 20.85 -18.52
N PHE A 479 -11.73 20.67 -18.91
CA PHE A 479 -10.57 21.36 -18.33
C PHE A 479 -10.48 22.84 -18.76
N GLU A 480 -10.72 23.18 -20.03
CA GLU A 480 -10.76 24.57 -20.52
C GLU A 480 -11.80 25.42 -19.77
N HIS A 481 -12.93 24.80 -19.40
CA HIS A 481 -13.97 25.47 -18.62
C HIS A 481 -13.53 25.83 -17.19
N LEU A 482 -12.55 25.11 -16.63
CA LEU A 482 -11.97 25.37 -15.30
C LEU A 482 -11.13 26.64 -15.28
N VAL A 483 -10.31 26.85 -16.31
CA VAL A 483 -9.41 28.01 -16.44
C VAL A 483 -10.07 29.25 -17.05
N GLY A 484 -11.36 29.18 -17.35
CA GLY A 484 -12.13 30.34 -17.82
C GLY A 484 -11.77 30.70 -19.26
N GLY A 485 -12.12 29.80 -20.19
CA GLY A 485 -11.79 29.81 -21.63
C GLY A 485 -12.08 31.05 -22.49
N ASP A 486 -12.13 32.26 -21.92
CA ASP A 486 -12.12 33.53 -22.63
C ASP A 486 -11.25 34.56 -21.87
N GLY A 487 -9.97 34.66 -22.26
CA GLY A 487 -9.22 35.94 -22.24
C GLY A 487 -8.72 36.57 -20.93
N ASP A 488 -9.08 36.09 -19.74
CA ASP A 488 -8.62 36.72 -18.48
C ASP A 488 -7.46 35.91 -17.84
N GLY A 489 -6.24 36.35 -18.16
CA GLY A 489 -4.98 35.64 -17.91
C GLY A 489 -4.46 35.61 -16.47
N GLU A 490 -5.20 34.97 -15.55
CA GLU A 490 -4.71 34.74 -14.17
C GLU A 490 -4.70 33.26 -13.72
N LYS A 491 -5.15 32.31 -14.55
CA LYS A 491 -5.09 30.87 -14.26
C LYS A 491 -4.51 30.10 -15.44
N ASN A 492 -3.23 29.75 -15.37
CA ASN A 492 -2.58 28.94 -16.40
C ASN A 492 -2.81 27.46 -16.10
N MET A 493 -3.51 26.76 -17.00
CA MET A 493 -3.49 25.31 -17.04
C MET A 493 -2.26 24.88 -17.83
N GLU A 494 -1.33 24.22 -17.16
CA GLU A 494 -0.13 23.69 -17.79
C GLU A 494 -0.36 22.22 -18.16
N TRP A 495 -0.48 21.96 -19.45
CA TRP A 495 -0.42 20.61 -19.98
C TRP A 495 1.05 20.24 -20.16
N LYS A 496 1.64 19.58 -19.16
CA LYS A 496 3.05 19.15 -19.22
C LYS A 496 3.20 17.95 -20.15
N ALA A 497 4.17 18.05 -21.06
CA ALA A 497 4.66 16.90 -21.82
C ALA A 497 5.34 15.89 -20.88
N PHE A 498 5.65 14.70 -21.40
CA PHE A 498 6.42 13.69 -20.68
C PHE A 498 7.71 14.27 -20.11
N GLU A 499 7.90 14.14 -18.81
CA GLU A 499 9.15 14.51 -18.13
C GLU A 499 9.93 13.23 -17.86
N PHE A 500 11.06 13.07 -18.56
CA PHE A 500 11.99 11.97 -18.36
C PHE A 500 12.75 12.18 -17.06
N VAL A 501 12.79 11.14 -16.21
CA VAL A 501 13.59 11.16 -15.00
C VAL A 501 14.26 9.79 -14.85
N GLU A 502 15.59 9.77 -14.75
CA GLU A 502 16.35 8.54 -14.53
C GLU A 502 16.04 7.93 -13.15
N GLU A 503 15.79 8.77 -12.13
CA GLU A 503 15.45 8.34 -10.78
C GLU A 503 14.35 9.22 -10.20
N ARG A 504 13.30 8.61 -9.64
CA ARG A 504 12.25 9.35 -8.93
C ARG A 504 12.84 10.09 -7.73
N GLU A 505 12.67 11.42 -7.66
CA GLU A 505 13.04 12.19 -6.48
C GLU A 505 12.30 11.65 -5.25
N GLN A 506 13.07 11.15 -4.28
CA GLN A 506 12.61 10.64 -3.01
C GLN A 506 12.80 11.75 -1.98
N ASP A 507 11.72 12.31 -1.45
CA ASP A 507 11.84 13.29 -0.37
C ASP A 507 12.31 12.56 0.90
N PRO A 508 13.45 12.93 1.50
CA PRO A 508 13.90 12.32 2.74
C PRO A 508 12.84 12.35 3.85
N GLU A 509 11.95 13.34 3.89
CA GLU A 509 10.85 13.41 4.87
C GLU A 509 9.77 12.33 4.65
N ASP A 510 9.71 11.70 3.47
CA ASP A 510 8.85 10.54 3.22
C ASP A 510 9.33 9.27 3.97
N TYR A 511 10.59 9.25 4.43
CA TYR A 511 11.25 8.11 5.04
C TYR A 511 11.80 8.37 6.46
N ILE A 512 11.66 9.60 6.96
CA ILE A 512 12.21 10.05 8.26
C ILE A 512 11.11 10.25 9.27
#